data_AF-A0A1I5UF09-F1
#
_entry.id   AF-A0A1I5UF09-F1
#
_cell.length_a   1.000
_cell.length_b   1.000
_cell.length_c   1.000
_cell.angle_alpha   90.00
_cell.angle_beta   90.00
_cell.angle_gamma   90.00
#
_symmetry.space_group_name_H-M   'P 1'
#
loop_
_entity.id
_entity.type
_entity.pdbx_description
1 polymer ?
#
loop_
_entity_poly.entity_id
_entity_poly.type
_entity_poly.pdbx_seq_one_letter_code
_entity_poly.pdbx_strand_id
1 'polypeptide(L)'
;MYVMPTNLFEQYFLHFAGKLADAPGAPHLAELAQTAKAIPVPVLASLTAKMARLNPRAVNWTLATLAEEIADGCAHYGDATGFARALDRDLEWPELVELAMGEVERKGRRSMH
;
A
#
# COMPACT_ATOMS: atom_id res chain seq x y z
N MET A 1 8.49 -25.97 12.59
CA MET A 1 8.28 -24.99 11.50
C MET A 1 7.60 -23.78 12.10
N TYR A 2 8.32 -22.69 12.29
CA TYR A 2 7.68 -21.42 12.62
C TYR A 2 7.03 -20.90 11.34
N VAL A 3 5.71 -20.91 11.30
CA VAL A 3 4.95 -20.17 10.29
C VAL A 3 5.25 -18.71 10.59
N MET A 4 6.20 -18.13 9.86
CA MET A 4 6.42 -16.69 9.89
C MET A 4 5.08 -16.06 9.50
N PRO A 5 4.50 -15.18 10.32
CA PRO A 5 3.26 -14.51 9.95
C PRO A 5 3.51 -13.84 8.61
N THR A 6 2.73 -14.21 7.60
CA THR A 6 2.86 -13.69 6.24
C THR A 6 2.92 -12.18 6.31
N ASN A 7 3.94 -11.58 5.67
CA ASN A 7 4.11 -10.13 5.75
C ASN A 7 2.88 -9.48 5.11
N LEU A 8 2.25 -8.52 5.80
CA LEU A 8 1.07 -7.81 5.30
C LEU A 8 1.34 -7.17 3.93
N PHE A 9 2.57 -6.69 3.69
CA PHE A 9 2.98 -6.16 2.38
C PHE A 9 3.07 -7.23 1.30
N GLU A 10 3.52 -8.45 1.63
CA GLU A 10 3.56 -9.57 0.69
C GLU A 10 2.16 -9.91 0.19
N GLN A 11 1.20 -10.08 1.12
CA GLN A 11 -0.20 -10.35 0.75
C GLN A 11 -0.81 -9.21 -0.06
N TYR A 12 -0.52 -7.97 0.36
CA TYR A 12 -0.97 -6.77 -0.32
C TYR A 12 -0.51 -6.73 -1.78
N PHE A 13 0.79 -6.88 -2.02
CA PHE A 13 1.34 -6.85 -3.38
C PHE A 13 0.83 -8.01 -4.24
N LEU A 14 0.72 -9.23 -3.70
CA LEU A 14 0.17 -10.38 -4.43
C LEU A 14 -1.29 -10.16 -4.83
N HIS A 15 -2.09 -9.56 -3.95
CA HIS A 15 -3.48 -9.25 -4.23
C HIS A 15 -3.62 -8.25 -5.39
N PHE A 16 -2.82 -7.19 -5.40
CA PHE A 16 -2.84 -6.19 -6.47
C PHE A 16 -2.22 -6.72 -7.77
N ALA A 17 -1.13 -7.49 -7.71
CA ALA A 17 -0.56 -8.15 -8.89
C ALA A 17 -1.57 -9.09 -9.55
N GLY A 18 -2.37 -9.81 -8.77
CA GLY A 18 -3.44 -10.66 -9.30
C GLY A 18 -4.63 -9.87 -9.87
N LYS A 19 -5.05 -8.79 -9.20
CA LYS A 19 -6.16 -7.93 -9.68
C LYS A 19 -5.81 -7.13 -10.92
N LEU A 20 -4.56 -6.71 -11.03
CA LEU A 20 -4.04 -5.86 -12.11
C LEU A 20 -3.21 -6.69 -13.08
N ALA A 21 -3.44 -8.01 -13.20
CA ALA A 21 -2.57 -8.93 -13.93
C ALA A 21 -2.29 -8.53 -15.39
N ASP A 22 -3.23 -7.82 -16.04
CA ASP A 22 -3.08 -7.33 -17.42
C ASP A 22 -2.34 -5.99 -17.52
N ALA A 23 -2.00 -5.34 -16.39
CA ALA A 23 -1.30 -4.07 -16.35
C ALA A 23 0.22 -4.25 -16.51
N PRO A 24 0.93 -3.32 -17.19
CA PRO A 24 2.38 -3.42 -17.40
C PRO A 24 3.21 -3.57 -16.12
N GLY A 25 2.78 -2.98 -15.00
CA GLY A 25 3.48 -3.05 -13.71
C GLY A 25 3.09 -4.23 -12.81
N ALA A 26 2.22 -5.15 -13.25
CA ALA A 26 1.87 -6.33 -12.47
C ALA A 26 3.06 -7.25 -12.13
N PRO A 27 4.03 -7.48 -13.04
CA PRO A 27 5.26 -8.18 -12.71
C PRO A 27 6.06 -7.47 -11.61
N HIS A 28 6.12 -6.13 -11.66
CA HIS A 28 6.81 -5.33 -10.65
C HIS A 28 6.18 -5.48 -9.26
N LEU A 29 4.85 -5.49 -9.18
CA LEU A 29 4.14 -5.80 -7.93
C LEU A 29 4.49 -7.21 -7.41
N ALA A 30 4.59 -8.21 -8.29
CA ALA A 30 4.99 -9.56 -7.89
C ALA A 30 6.46 -9.64 -7.42
N GLU A 31 7.36 -8.83 -7.98
CA GLU A 31 8.75 -8.69 -7.50
C GLU A 31 8.82 -8.02 -6.12
N LEU A 32 8.03 -6.97 -5.91
CA LEU A 32 7.88 -6.33 -4.60
C LEU A 32 7.34 -7.33 -3.55
N ALA A 33 6.39 -8.20 -3.92
CA ALA A 33 5.93 -9.26 -3.02
C ALA A 33 7.07 -10.18 -2.56
N GLN A 34 7.97 -10.58 -3.48
CA GLN A 34 9.09 -11.47 -3.16
C GLN A 34 10.13 -10.83 -2.23
N THR A 35 10.30 -9.51 -2.33
CA THR A 35 11.24 -8.74 -1.49
C THR A 35 10.63 -8.29 -0.16
N ALA A 36 9.31 -8.35 0.00
CA ALA A 36 8.60 -7.92 1.21
C ALA A 36 9.10 -8.63 2.48
N LYS A 37 9.48 -9.91 2.40
CA LYS A 37 10.04 -10.64 3.55
C LYS A 37 11.34 -10.05 4.11
N ALA A 38 12.05 -9.23 3.32
CA ALA A 38 13.32 -8.60 3.70
C ALA A 38 13.14 -7.19 4.30
N ILE A 39 11.91 -6.67 4.39
CA ILE A 39 11.67 -5.36 4.99
C ILE A 39 12.17 -5.39 6.45
N PRO A 40 13.02 -4.43 6.87
CA PRO A 40 13.51 -4.38 8.24
C PRO A 40 12.36 -4.26 9.25
N VAL A 41 12.41 -5.07 10.31
CA VAL A 41 11.40 -5.06 11.40
C VAL A 41 11.14 -3.66 11.97
N PRO A 42 12.14 -2.78 12.18
CA PRO A 42 11.87 -1.42 12.66
C PRO A 42 11.00 -0.59 11.71
N VAL A 43 11.16 -0.79 10.39
CA VAL A 43 10.34 -0.10 9.37
C VAL A 43 8.90 -0.60 9.44
N LEU A 44 8.71 -1.92 9.52
CA LEU A 44 7.38 -2.53 9.67
C LEU A 44 6.65 -2.07 10.94
N ALA A 45 7.38 -1.98 12.05
CA ALA A 45 6.84 -1.55 13.33
C ALA A 45 6.40 -0.07 13.29
N SER A 46 7.21 0.81 12.70
CA SER A 46 6.87 2.23 12.51
C SER A 46 5.59 2.39 11.68
N LEU A 47 5.54 1.74 10.52
CA LEU A 47 4.40 1.80 9.62
C LEU A 47 3.13 1.23 10.26
N THR A 48 3.24 0.10 10.95
CA THR A 48 2.09 -0.51 11.64
C THR A 48 1.55 0.42 12.73
N ALA A 49 2.43 1.06 13.51
CA ALA A 49 2.03 2.04 14.52
C ALA A 49 1.38 3.29 13.90
N LYS A 50 1.88 3.78 12.76
CA LYS A 50 1.27 4.89 12.01
C LYS A 50 -0.10 4.51 11.48
N MET A 51 -0.19 3.42 10.71
CA MET A 51 -1.46 2.94 10.14
C MET A 51 -2.53 2.68 11.21
N ALA A 52 -2.15 2.18 12.39
CA ALA A 52 -3.07 1.96 13.50
C ALA A 52 -3.67 3.24 14.10
N ARG A 53 -3.01 4.39 13.92
CA ARG A 53 -3.48 5.70 14.39
C ARG A 53 -4.31 6.44 13.33
N LEU A 54 -4.21 6.03 12.07
CA LEU A 54 -4.86 6.66 10.94
C LEU A 54 -6.23 6.01 10.66
N ASN A 55 -7.07 6.74 9.92
CA ASN A 55 -8.34 6.19 9.45
C ASN A 55 -8.07 5.00 8.52
N PRO A 56 -8.62 3.79 8.78
CA PRO A 56 -8.36 2.62 7.95
C PRO A 56 -8.76 2.77 6.49
N ARG A 57 -9.78 3.58 6.18
CA ARG A 57 -10.17 3.86 4.80
C ARG A 57 -9.16 4.75 4.08
N ALA A 58 -8.58 5.72 4.80
CA ALA A 58 -7.53 6.57 4.25
C ALA A 58 -6.27 5.74 3.93
N VAL A 59 -5.84 4.91 4.88
CA VAL A 59 -4.70 4.00 4.69
C VAL A 59 -4.92 3.07 3.49
N ASN A 60 -6.09 2.43 3.39
CA ASN A 60 -6.41 1.54 2.28
C ASN A 60 -6.44 2.27 0.94
N TRP A 61 -6.91 3.51 0.91
CA TRP A 61 -6.93 4.32 -0.30
C TRP A 61 -5.52 4.70 -0.73
N THR A 62 -4.68 5.22 0.17
CA THR A 62 -3.28 5.56 -0.12
C THR A 62 -2.50 4.36 -0.64
N LEU A 63 -2.68 3.20 0.00
CA LEU A 63 -2.11 1.95 -0.49
C LEU A 63 -2.57 1.67 -1.92
N ALA A 64 -3.87 1.59 -2.16
CA ALA A 64 -4.43 1.28 -3.47
C ALA A 64 -3.93 2.23 -4.58
N THR A 65 -3.90 3.54 -4.31
CA THR A 65 -3.36 4.54 -5.25
C THR A 65 -1.90 4.25 -5.60
N LEU A 66 -1.04 3.96 -4.62
CA LEU A 66 0.36 3.64 -4.89
C LEU A 66 0.52 2.34 -5.69
N ALA A 67 -0.31 1.32 -5.46
CA ALA A 67 -0.28 0.10 -6.26
C ALA A 67 -0.76 0.33 -7.70
N GLU A 68 -1.76 1.17 -7.90
CA GLU A 68 -2.22 1.59 -9.23
C GLU A 68 -1.13 2.39 -9.95
N GLU A 69 -0.47 3.34 -9.28
CA GLU A 69 0.67 4.08 -9.86
C GLU A 69 1.84 3.18 -10.26
N ILE A 70 2.12 2.14 -9.47
CA ILE A 70 3.11 1.12 -9.84
C ILE A 70 2.65 0.34 -11.07
N ALA A 71 1.39 -0.10 -11.08
CA ALA A 71 0.83 -0.89 -12.18
C ALA A 71 0.80 -0.12 -13.51
N ASP A 72 0.54 1.19 -13.44
CA ASP A 72 0.55 2.11 -14.58
C ASP A 72 1.97 2.54 -15.00
N GLY A 73 3.00 2.16 -14.22
CA GLY A 73 4.39 2.51 -14.47
C GLY A 73 4.77 3.94 -14.08
N CYS A 74 3.88 4.67 -13.42
CA CYS A 74 4.11 6.02 -12.91
C CYS A 74 5.07 6.04 -11.71
N ALA A 75 5.09 4.96 -10.92
CA ALA A 75 5.97 4.80 -9.76
C ALA A 75 6.79 3.52 -9.87
N HIS A 76 8.08 3.60 -9.55
CA HIS A 76 8.97 2.44 -9.55
C HIS A 76 9.80 2.38 -8.26
N TYR A 77 9.65 1.29 -7.52
CA TYR A 77 10.41 1.03 -6.30
C TYR A 77 11.37 -0.14 -6.52
N GLY A 78 12.64 0.03 -6.19
CA GLY A 78 13.65 -1.03 -6.40
C GLY A 78 13.43 -2.28 -5.53
N ASP A 79 12.80 -2.12 -4.36
CA ASP A 79 12.37 -3.22 -3.50
C ASP A 79 11.21 -2.78 -2.57
N ALA A 80 10.66 -3.74 -1.84
CA ALA A 80 9.58 -3.50 -0.89
C ALA A 80 9.98 -2.60 0.30
N THR A 81 11.27 -2.49 0.63
CA THR A 81 11.74 -1.55 1.67
C THR A 81 11.67 -0.11 1.16
N GLY A 82 12.01 0.11 -0.11
CA GLY A 82 11.84 1.39 -0.80
C GLY A 82 10.38 1.82 -0.83
N PHE A 83 9.48 0.90 -1.18
CA PHE A 83 8.03 1.15 -1.09
C PHE A 83 7.60 1.49 0.34
N ALA A 84 8.00 0.70 1.33
CA ALA A 84 7.62 0.91 2.73
C ALA A 84 8.06 2.30 3.23
N ARG A 85 9.26 2.75 2.87
CA ARG A 85 9.74 4.10 3.21
C ARG A 85 8.95 5.21 2.51
N ALA A 86 8.58 5.01 1.24
CA ALA A 86 7.74 5.97 0.53
C ALA A 86 6.35 6.08 1.18
N LEU A 87 5.74 4.94 1.50
CA LEU A 87 4.48 4.89 2.25
C LEU A 87 4.60 5.56 3.62
N ASP A 88 5.70 5.36 4.36
CA ASP A 88 5.90 5.97 5.68
C ASP A 88 5.94 7.51 5.62
N ARG A 89 6.53 8.06 4.55
CA ARG A 89 6.54 9.50 4.24
C ARG A 89 5.17 9.99 3.79
N ASP A 90 4.49 9.26 2.93
CA ASP A 90 3.20 9.70 2.37
C ASP A 90 2.10 9.64 3.44
N LEU A 91 2.19 8.72 4.40
CA LEU A 91 1.33 8.69 5.60
C LEU A 91 1.68 9.75 6.65
N GLU A 92 2.82 10.45 6.56
CA GLU A 92 3.13 11.60 7.43
C GLU A 92 2.38 12.86 7.02
N TRP A 93 1.82 12.91 5.81
CA TRP A 93 1.18 14.10 5.28
C TRP A 93 -0.23 14.29 5.90
N PRO A 94 -0.46 15.29 6.77
CA PRO A 94 -1.75 15.50 7.43
C PRO A 94 -2.91 15.68 6.44
N GLU A 95 -2.65 16.37 5.33
CA GLU A 95 -3.62 16.63 4.27
C GLU A 95 -4.05 15.36 3.52
N LEU A 96 -3.26 14.27 3.49
CA LEU A 96 -3.67 12.99 2.88
C LEU A 96 -4.76 12.30 3.71
N VAL A 97 -4.73 12.46 5.03
CA VAL A 97 -5.78 11.97 5.92
C VAL A 97 -7.07 12.73 5.66
N GLU A 98 -7.01 14.06 5.51
CA GLU A 98 -8.18 14.89 5.21
C GLU A 98 -8.72 14.68 3.78
N LEU A 99 -7.86 14.58 2.76
CA LEU A 99 -8.24 14.30 1.38
C LEU A 99 -8.84 12.91 1.21
N ALA A 100 -8.23 11.89 1.81
CA ALA A 100 -8.76 10.54 1.74
C ALA A 100 -10.08 10.42 2.51
N MET A 101 -10.27 11.16 3.62
CA MET A 101 -11.59 11.27 4.27
C MET A 101 -12.62 11.96 3.36
N GLY A 102 -12.24 13.07 2.71
CA GLY A 102 -13.12 13.81 1.79
C GLY A 102 -13.56 13.00 0.57
N GLU A 103 -12.65 12.23 -0.04
CA GLU A 103 -12.94 11.37 -1.20
C GLU A 103 -13.77 10.13 -0.81
N VAL A 104 -13.48 9.52 0.35
CA VAL A 104 -14.30 8.44 0.92
C VAL A 104 -15.74 8.89 1.17
N GLU A 105 -15.93 10.09 1.73
CA GLU A 105 -17.27 10.65 1.94
C GLU A 105 -17.99 10.96 0.62
N ARG A 106 -17.27 11.48 -0.39
CA ARG A 106 -17.85 11.77 -1.71
C ARG A 106 -18.34 10.50 -2.41
N LYS A 107 -17.54 9.43 -2.35
CA LYS A 107 -17.85 8.15 -3.02
C LYS A 107 -18.93 7.37 -2.27
N GLY A 108 -18.96 7.43 -0.94
CA GLY A 108 -20.04 6.88 -0.12
C GLY A 108 -21.41 7.51 -0.44
N ARG A 109 -21.46 8.82 -0.68
CA ARG A 109 -22.68 9.52 -1.10
C ARG A 109 -23.13 9.17 -2.54
N ARG A 110 -22.19 8.85 -3.44
CA ARG A 110 -22.51 8.40 -4.80
C ARG A 110 -23.00 6.96 -4.89
N SER A 111 -22.68 6.10 -3.93
CA SER A 111 -23.11 4.70 -3.93
C SER A 111 -24.52 4.48 -3.35
N MET A 112 -25.18 5.53 -2.86
CA MET A 112 -26.55 5.49 -2.31
C MET A 112 -27.58 6.16 -3.23
N HIS A 113 -27.23 6.45 -4.49
CA HIS A 113 -28.13 6.95 -5.53
C HIS A 113 -28.16 5.99 -6.72
#